data_AF-A0AAD9M9S9-F1
#
_entry.id   AF-A0AAD9M9S9-F1
#
_cell.length_a   1.000
_cell.length_b   1.000
_cell.length_c   1.000
_cell.angle_alpha   90.00
_cell.angle_beta   90.00
_cell.angle_gamma   90.00
#
_symmetry.space_group_name_H-M   'P 1'
#
loop_
_entity.id
_entity.type
_entity.pdbx_description
1 polymer ?
#
loop_
_entity_poly.entity_id
_entity_poly.type
_entity_poly.pdbx_seq_one_letter_code
_entity_poly.pdbx_strand_id
1 'polypeptide(L)'
;MTRPEAHTSSNPRPPMIPRLHLFEIADQSWFPPYLRGFVQAALTRAWNSNIPFLQKTTPARLVAQQIHRQLGDAVYEYVFIDFCSGAGGPTPSIEQHLNDVIGASAAHHDPHGRTRSDNGSARKPVKVVMTDLHPHVDEWRRAIHSPNLSYIEQSVDAANAPRDLIARMRNGEADEAGEDGYQGDGPAAAAAAAAAAGAGAGAESGGAKVAVKPVPRGGGTGREPKKVFRLFSLAFHHFDDGAARNILENTMETSDALGIFELQDRTLLGFVTPAVFGVGIMAMSWYYAWVWGTPMALFFVYAVPILPFVLVFDGLISALRTRTPQEVERLLRTCQASGDVDRTWEVRSGQEMFLWPVGFMHWIICVPRDPLPGTQKGQKGQKGQKGPTPAEAQWMGSSTTRRAAVSRRVETDSAETTGAQSRDPAIPSYAAVASES
;
A
#
# COMPACT_ATOMS: atom_id res chain seq x y z
N MET A 1 -36.13 -20.00 -2.74
CA MET A 1 -35.06 -20.17 -1.72
C MET A 1 -34.10 -19.01 -1.86
N THR A 2 -34.35 -17.94 -1.12
CA THR A 2 -33.49 -16.76 -1.01
C THR A 2 -32.33 -17.07 -0.06
N ARG A 3 -31.11 -16.82 -0.52
CA ARG A 3 -29.87 -16.99 0.24
C ARG A 3 -29.79 -15.87 1.28
N PRO A 4 -29.56 -16.13 2.57
CA PRO A 4 -29.49 -15.06 3.56
C PRO A 4 -28.20 -14.26 3.34
N GLU A 5 -28.36 -12.95 3.20
CA GLU A 5 -27.27 -11.97 3.29
C GLU A 5 -26.68 -12.03 4.70
N ALA A 6 -25.43 -12.47 4.80
CA ALA A 6 -24.70 -12.45 6.06
C ALA A 6 -24.20 -11.02 6.32
N HIS A 7 -25.08 -10.16 6.83
CA HIS A 7 -24.65 -8.99 7.59
C HIS A 7 -24.10 -9.47 8.94
N THR A 8 -22.83 -9.89 8.98
CA THR A 8 -22.12 -10.10 10.25
C THR A 8 -21.62 -8.75 10.76
N SER A 9 -22.46 -8.06 11.52
CA SER A 9 -22.02 -7.06 12.49
C SER A 9 -21.51 -7.77 13.74
N SER A 10 -20.40 -8.51 13.63
CA SER A 10 -19.66 -8.94 14.82
C SER A 10 -18.57 -7.91 15.07
N ASN A 11 -18.58 -7.28 16.25
CA ASN A 11 -17.38 -6.59 16.73
C ASN A 11 -16.25 -7.62 16.74
N PRO A 12 -15.22 -7.49 15.86
CA PRO A 12 -14.18 -8.49 15.79
C PRO A 12 -13.36 -8.45 17.07
N ARG A 13 -13.05 -9.62 17.63
CA ARG A 13 -12.18 -9.71 18.81
C ARG A 13 -10.82 -9.09 18.48
N PRO A 14 -10.21 -8.34 19.42
CA PRO A 14 -8.87 -7.83 19.22
C PRO A 14 -7.89 -8.99 18.95
N PRO A 15 -6.82 -8.76 18.17
CA PRO A 15 -5.80 -9.78 17.96
C PRO A 15 -5.22 -10.21 19.31
N MET A 16 -4.94 -11.50 19.47
CA MET A 16 -4.41 -12.05 20.73
C MET A 16 -3.04 -11.45 21.10
N ILE A 17 -2.25 -11.09 20.08
CA ILE A 17 -0.92 -10.51 20.24
C ILE A 17 -1.00 -9.03 19.82
N PRO A 18 -0.68 -8.08 20.73
CA PRO A 18 -0.67 -6.68 20.39
C PRO A 18 0.43 -6.38 19.37
N ARG A 19 0.22 -5.34 18.56
CA ARG A 19 1.25 -4.86 17.65
C ARG A 19 2.38 -4.23 18.46
N LEU A 20 3.61 -4.61 18.16
CA LEU A 20 4.80 -4.03 18.79
C LEU A 20 5.62 -3.30 17.74
N HIS A 21 6.12 -2.11 18.09
CA HIS A 21 7.03 -1.35 17.24
C HIS A 21 8.47 -1.65 17.66
N LEU A 22 9.00 -2.75 17.12
CA LEU A 22 10.36 -3.22 17.36
C LEU A 22 11.22 -2.96 16.13
N PHE A 23 12.54 -3.04 16.28
CA PHE A 23 13.48 -2.81 15.20
C PHE A 23 13.87 -4.13 14.51
N GLU A 24 14.06 -4.07 13.20
CA GLU A 24 14.67 -5.14 12.41
C GLU A 24 16.18 -4.91 12.35
N ILE A 25 16.96 -5.98 12.37
CA ILE A 25 18.42 -5.95 12.31
C ILE A 25 18.88 -5.45 10.94
N ALA A 26 18.32 -5.98 9.86
CA ALA A 26 18.71 -5.58 8.51
C ALA A 26 18.44 -4.10 8.26
N ASP A 27 17.45 -3.53 8.94
CA ASP A 27 17.05 -2.13 8.88
C ASP A 27 18.06 -1.19 9.58
N GLN A 28 18.96 -1.68 10.43
CA GLN A 28 19.80 -0.76 11.20
C GLN A 28 20.94 -0.16 10.37
N SER A 29 21.27 1.11 10.61
CA SER A 29 22.36 1.82 9.93
C SER A 29 23.73 1.18 10.14
N TRP A 30 23.93 0.52 11.28
CA TRP A 30 25.15 -0.23 11.59
C TRP A 30 25.22 -1.61 10.92
N PHE A 31 24.12 -2.11 10.36
CA PHE A 31 24.11 -3.42 9.71
C PHE A 31 24.94 -3.39 8.43
N PRO A 32 25.90 -4.31 8.23
CA PRO A 32 26.81 -4.24 7.10
C PRO A 32 26.06 -4.28 5.76
N PRO A 33 26.22 -3.26 4.91
CA PRO A 33 25.44 -3.18 3.69
C PRO A 33 25.59 -4.36 2.72
N TYR A 34 26.78 -4.94 2.66
CA TYR A 34 27.04 -6.16 1.92
C TYR A 34 26.18 -7.36 2.41
N LEU A 35 25.97 -7.51 3.72
CA LEU A 35 25.09 -8.53 4.28
C LEU A 35 23.62 -8.22 4.01
N ARG A 36 23.26 -6.93 4.04
CA ARG A 36 21.91 -6.49 3.69
C ARG A 36 21.53 -6.83 2.27
N GLY A 37 22.47 -6.68 1.32
CA GLY A 37 22.27 -7.13 -0.06
C GLY A 37 21.91 -8.62 -0.15
N PHE A 38 22.50 -9.48 0.68
CA PHE A 38 22.11 -10.90 0.73
C PHE A 38 20.73 -11.13 1.33
N VAL A 39 20.38 -10.42 2.40
CA VAL A 39 19.03 -10.45 3.02
C VAL A 39 17.97 -10.04 2.00
N GLN A 40 18.14 -8.88 1.36
CA GLN A 40 17.23 -8.38 0.32
C GLN A 40 17.12 -9.36 -0.85
N ALA A 41 18.25 -9.90 -1.32
CA ALA A 41 18.24 -10.88 -2.40
C ALA A 41 17.46 -12.14 -1.99
N ALA A 42 17.65 -12.67 -0.77
CA ALA A 42 16.91 -13.81 -0.26
C ALA A 42 15.39 -13.55 -0.20
N LEU A 43 14.96 -12.37 0.25
CA LEU A 43 13.55 -11.95 0.28
C LEU A 43 12.97 -11.84 -1.13
N THR A 44 13.66 -11.17 -2.06
CA THR A 44 13.26 -11.09 -3.47
C THR A 44 13.07 -12.48 -4.07
N ARG A 45 13.91 -13.45 -3.70
CA ARG A 45 13.78 -14.83 -4.19
C ARG A 45 12.60 -15.55 -3.56
N ALA A 46 12.34 -15.35 -2.26
CA ALA A 46 11.18 -15.93 -1.60
C ALA A 46 9.87 -15.45 -2.25
N TRP A 47 9.82 -14.19 -2.67
CA TRP A 47 8.68 -13.61 -3.40
C TRP A 47 8.46 -14.18 -4.80
N ASN A 48 9.56 -14.48 -5.50
CA ASN A 48 9.55 -14.81 -6.93
C ASN A 48 9.78 -16.30 -7.24
N SER A 49 10.14 -17.11 -6.25
CA SER A 49 10.37 -18.55 -6.42
C SER A 49 9.13 -19.35 -6.03
N ASN A 50 8.92 -20.48 -6.71
CA ASN A 50 7.92 -21.46 -6.35
C ASN A 50 8.63 -22.72 -5.81
N ILE A 51 8.41 -23.04 -4.54
CA ILE A 51 8.94 -24.24 -3.92
C ILE A 51 8.03 -25.42 -4.28
N PRO A 52 8.53 -26.43 -5.03
CA PRO A 52 7.72 -27.56 -5.45
C PRO A 52 7.05 -28.26 -4.26
N PHE A 53 5.82 -28.72 -4.45
CA PHE A 53 4.97 -29.40 -3.45
C PHE A 53 4.49 -28.53 -2.27
N LEU A 54 5.25 -27.52 -1.85
CA LEU A 54 4.89 -26.63 -0.74
C LEU A 54 4.13 -25.37 -1.20
N GLN A 55 4.31 -24.94 -2.44
CA GLN A 55 3.67 -23.74 -2.97
C GLN A 55 2.91 -24.04 -4.26
N LYS A 56 1.65 -23.62 -4.33
CA LYS A 56 0.86 -23.71 -5.57
C LYS A 56 1.30 -22.70 -6.64
N THR A 57 1.84 -21.57 -6.20
CA THR A 57 2.26 -20.44 -7.03
C THR A 57 3.23 -19.57 -6.22
N THR A 58 3.91 -18.62 -6.87
CA THR A 58 4.76 -17.63 -6.19
C THR A 58 3.90 -16.62 -5.40
N PRO A 59 4.42 -16.04 -4.31
CA PRO A 59 3.77 -14.91 -3.63
C PRO A 59 3.46 -13.73 -4.55
N ALA A 60 4.39 -13.35 -5.43
CA ALA A 60 4.18 -12.24 -6.37
C ALA A 60 2.98 -12.50 -7.30
N ARG A 61 2.80 -13.73 -7.77
CA ARG A 61 1.64 -14.12 -8.57
C ARG A 61 0.33 -14.13 -7.76
N LEU A 62 0.38 -14.44 -6.46
CA LEU A 62 -0.80 -14.32 -5.59
C LEU A 62 -1.26 -12.87 -5.48
N VAL A 63 -0.35 -11.91 -5.35
CA VAL A 63 -0.68 -10.47 -5.34
C VAL A 63 -1.43 -10.10 -6.62
N ALA A 64 -0.87 -10.42 -7.79
CA ALA A 64 -1.52 -10.14 -9.07
C ALA A 64 -2.90 -10.82 -9.19
N GLN A 65 -3.04 -12.07 -8.72
CA GLN A 65 -4.33 -12.76 -8.70
C GLN A 65 -5.35 -12.07 -7.80
N GLN A 66 -4.96 -11.59 -6.60
CA GLN A 66 -5.88 -10.89 -5.73
C GLN A 66 -6.29 -9.54 -6.31
N ILE A 67 -5.36 -8.79 -6.91
CA ILE A 67 -5.69 -7.54 -7.61
C ILE A 67 -6.72 -7.81 -8.71
N HIS A 68 -6.50 -8.82 -9.57
CA HIS A 68 -7.46 -9.21 -10.62
C HIS A 68 -8.81 -9.65 -10.03
N ARG A 69 -8.82 -10.45 -8.96
CA ARG A 69 -10.06 -10.93 -8.33
C ARG A 69 -10.88 -9.78 -7.72
N GLN A 70 -10.23 -8.79 -7.13
CA GLN A 70 -10.92 -7.71 -6.41
C GLN A 70 -11.27 -6.52 -7.30
N LEU A 71 -10.52 -6.26 -8.37
CA LEU A 71 -10.79 -5.16 -9.30
C LEU A 71 -11.50 -5.61 -10.60
N GLY A 72 -11.45 -6.90 -10.95
CA GLY A 72 -11.94 -7.39 -12.23
C GLY A 72 -11.29 -6.66 -13.40
N ASP A 73 -12.07 -6.30 -14.41
CA ASP A 73 -11.59 -5.57 -15.59
C ASP A 73 -11.14 -4.13 -15.29
N ALA A 74 -11.55 -3.55 -14.15
CA ALA A 74 -11.12 -2.21 -13.76
C ALA A 74 -9.61 -2.13 -13.52
N VAL A 75 -8.91 -3.25 -13.31
CA VAL A 75 -7.45 -3.32 -13.19
C VAL A 75 -6.72 -2.58 -14.32
N TYR A 76 -7.25 -2.62 -15.55
CA TYR A 76 -6.65 -2.00 -16.72
C TYR A 76 -6.88 -0.48 -16.78
N GLU A 77 -7.72 0.08 -15.92
CA GLU A 77 -7.92 1.52 -15.76
C GLU A 77 -6.86 2.15 -14.86
N TYR A 78 -6.11 1.35 -14.12
CA TYR A 78 -5.12 1.83 -13.16
C TYR A 78 -3.70 1.96 -13.75
N VAL A 79 -2.96 2.92 -13.21
CA VAL A 79 -1.51 2.85 -13.05
C VAL A 79 -1.21 2.45 -11.61
N PHE A 80 -0.31 1.48 -11.43
CA PHE A 80 0.11 1.03 -10.12
C PHE A 80 1.40 1.74 -9.73
N ILE A 81 1.45 2.26 -8.51
CA ILE A 81 2.65 2.85 -7.92
C ILE A 81 2.99 2.01 -6.70
N ASP A 82 4.08 1.26 -6.80
CA ASP A 82 4.63 0.46 -5.71
C ASP A 82 5.51 1.36 -4.84
N PHE A 83 5.06 1.61 -3.61
CA PHE A 83 5.78 2.40 -2.62
C PHE A 83 6.63 1.48 -1.76
N CYS A 84 7.84 1.94 -1.45
CA CYS A 84 8.84 1.18 -0.70
C CYS A 84 9.30 -0.06 -1.48
N SER A 85 9.58 0.12 -2.78
CA SER A 85 9.98 -0.98 -3.67
C SER A 85 11.33 -1.60 -3.29
N GLY A 86 12.14 -0.97 -2.45
CA GLY A 86 13.50 -1.38 -2.11
C GLY A 86 14.32 -1.62 -3.39
N ALA A 87 15.04 -2.73 -3.47
CA ALA A 87 15.78 -3.15 -4.68
C ALA A 87 14.88 -3.68 -5.84
N GLY A 88 13.55 -3.48 -5.76
CA GLY A 88 12.56 -3.87 -6.77
C GLY A 88 11.69 -5.07 -6.37
N GLY A 89 12.11 -5.85 -5.36
CA GLY A 89 11.31 -6.87 -4.68
C GLY A 89 10.46 -7.77 -5.61
N PRO A 90 9.14 -7.93 -5.32
CA PRO A 90 8.23 -8.70 -6.17
C PRO A 90 7.72 -7.94 -7.40
N THR A 91 7.98 -6.63 -7.49
CA THR A 91 7.24 -5.72 -8.37
C THR A 91 7.39 -6.02 -9.86
N PRO A 92 8.59 -6.36 -10.38
CA PRO A 92 8.72 -6.85 -11.75
C PRO A 92 7.89 -8.10 -12.04
N SER A 93 7.80 -9.04 -11.09
CA SER A 93 6.99 -10.26 -11.26
C SER A 93 5.49 -9.97 -11.16
N ILE A 94 5.09 -9.08 -10.26
CA ILE A 94 3.70 -8.61 -10.14
C ILE A 94 3.25 -7.97 -11.45
N GLU A 95 4.05 -7.07 -12.04
CA GLU A 95 3.75 -6.43 -13.32
C GLU A 95 3.55 -7.45 -14.43
N GLN A 96 4.46 -8.41 -14.57
CA GLN A 96 4.35 -9.49 -15.56
C GLN A 96 3.05 -10.27 -15.37
N HIS A 97 2.75 -10.70 -14.14
CA HIS A 97 1.54 -11.48 -13.85
C HIS A 97 0.23 -10.69 -13.98
N LEU A 98 0.26 -9.38 -13.75
CA LEU A 98 -0.89 -8.51 -14.05
C LEU A 98 -1.17 -8.47 -15.56
N ASN A 99 -0.12 -8.46 -16.39
CA ASN A 99 -0.20 -8.35 -17.84
C ASN A 99 -0.32 -9.70 -18.60
N ASP A 100 -0.02 -10.84 -17.95
CA ASP A 100 -0.14 -12.20 -18.52
C ASP A 100 -1.52 -12.46 -19.15
N VAL A 101 -2.59 -11.95 -18.54
CA VAL A 101 -3.99 -12.19 -18.95
C VAL A 101 -4.32 -11.54 -20.30
N ILE A 102 -3.68 -10.42 -20.63
CA ILE A 102 -3.86 -9.75 -21.94
C ILE A 102 -3.20 -10.58 -23.04
N GLY A 103 -2.02 -11.15 -22.77
CA GLY A 103 -1.28 -11.99 -23.72
C GLY A 103 -2.05 -13.27 -24.09
N ALA A 104 -2.72 -13.89 -23.12
CA ALA A 104 -3.53 -15.10 -23.34
C ALA A 104 -4.81 -14.82 -24.17
N SER A 105 -5.46 -13.68 -23.98
CA SER A 105 -6.64 -13.29 -24.77
C SER A 105 -6.31 -12.90 -26.22
N ALA A 106 -5.10 -12.41 -26.50
CA ALA A 106 -4.65 -12.13 -27.87
C ALA A 106 -4.27 -13.40 -28.66
N ALA A 107 -3.85 -14.47 -27.97
CA ALA A 107 -3.40 -15.73 -28.58
C ALA A 107 -4.54 -16.72 -28.89
N HIS A 108 -5.73 -16.55 -28.29
CA HIS A 108 -6.91 -17.38 -28.57
C HIS A 108 -7.70 -16.83 -29.77
N HIS A 109 -7.08 -16.84 -30.95
CA HIS A 109 -7.81 -16.70 -32.21
C HIS A 109 -8.41 -18.08 -32.57
N ASP A 110 -9.74 -18.17 -32.56
CA ASP A 110 -10.51 -19.39 -32.89
C ASP A 110 -10.17 -19.87 -34.32
N PRO A 111 -9.78 -21.15 -34.54
CA PRO A 111 -9.56 -21.72 -35.88
C PRO A 111 -10.82 -21.75 -36.76
N HIS A 112 -12.00 -21.47 -36.19
CA HIS A 112 -13.29 -21.54 -36.88
C HIS A 112 -13.91 -20.18 -37.24
N GLY A 113 -13.13 -19.10 -37.19
CA GLY A 113 -13.51 -17.84 -37.85
C GLY A 113 -14.78 -17.16 -37.31
N ARG A 114 -15.30 -17.58 -36.15
CA ARG A 114 -16.34 -16.83 -35.43
C ARG A 114 -15.66 -15.80 -34.56
N THR A 115 -15.45 -14.61 -35.13
CA THR A 115 -15.18 -13.41 -34.36
C THR A 115 -16.38 -13.18 -33.43
N ARG A 116 -16.24 -13.49 -32.15
CA ARG A 116 -17.04 -12.79 -31.14
C ARG A 116 -16.68 -11.32 -31.32
N SER A 117 -17.61 -10.54 -31.84
CA SER A 117 -17.54 -9.09 -31.85
C SER A 117 -17.64 -8.60 -30.41
N ASP A 118 -16.59 -8.79 -29.61
CA ASP A 118 -16.41 -7.98 -28.42
C ASP A 118 -16.11 -6.57 -28.93
N ASN A 119 -17.09 -5.68 -28.77
CA ASN A 119 -17.00 -4.26 -29.04
C ASN A 119 -16.04 -3.54 -28.05
N GLY A 120 -15.10 -4.28 -27.45
CA GLY A 120 -14.17 -3.82 -26.43
C GLY A 120 -12.89 -3.32 -27.08
N SER A 121 -12.57 -2.05 -26.87
CA SER A 121 -11.25 -1.50 -27.14
C SER A 121 -10.16 -2.45 -26.66
N ALA A 122 -9.17 -2.78 -27.50
CA ALA A 122 -8.04 -3.61 -27.12
C ALA A 122 -7.48 -3.17 -25.76
N ARG A 123 -7.50 -4.08 -24.78
CA ARG A 123 -7.06 -3.79 -23.41
C ARG A 123 -5.59 -3.39 -23.45
N LYS A 124 -5.27 -2.23 -22.90
CA LYS A 124 -3.89 -1.76 -22.79
C LYS A 124 -3.22 -2.43 -21.58
N PRO A 125 -1.94 -2.83 -21.69
CA PRO A 125 -1.17 -3.30 -20.55
C PRO A 125 -1.22 -2.34 -19.37
N VAL A 126 -1.29 -2.92 -18.18
CA VAL A 126 -1.16 -2.23 -16.90
C VAL A 126 0.25 -1.69 -16.77
N LYS A 127 0.36 -0.43 -16.36
CA LYS A 127 1.65 0.20 -16.04
C LYS A 127 1.91 0.11 -14.55
N VAL A 128 3.16 -0.18 -14.19
CA VAL A 128 3.65 -0.23 -12.82
C VAL A 128 4.86 0.69 -12.67
N VAL A 129 4.90 1.46 -11.58
CA VAL A 129 5.94 2.43 -11.27
C VAL A 129 6.50 2.10 -9.89
N MET A 130 7.81 1.90 -9.77
CA MET A 130 8.50 1.68 -8.50
C MET A 130 8.96 3.00 -7.89
N THR A 131 8.83 3.12 -6.57
CA THR A 131 9.31 4.29 -5.84
C THR A 131 9.78 3.92 -4.44
N ASP A 132 10.72 4.67 -3.91
CA ASP A 132 11.28 4.43 -2.59
C ASP A 132 11.75 5.74 -1.93
N LEU A 133 11.89 5.73 -0.60
CA LEU A 133 12.54 6.83 0.10
C LEU A 133 14.04 6.87 -0.21
N HIS A 134 14.69 5.73 -0.41
CA HIS A 134 16.07 5.65 -0.91
C HIS A 134 16.14 4.78 -2.18
N PRO A 135 15.90 5.40 -3.36
CA PRO A 135 15.86 4.70 -4.64
C PRO A 135 17.09 3.83 -4.95
N HIS A 136 16.83 2.56 -5.30
CA HIS A 136 17.82 1.58 -5.74
C HIS A 136 17.96 1.57 -7.27
N VAL A 137 18.38 2.71 -7.82
CA VAL A 137 18.32 2.99 -9.26
C VAL A 137 19.10 1.97 -10.10
N ASP A 138 20.27 1.52 -9.65
CA ASP A 138 21.11 0.57 -10.39
C ASP A 138 20.52 -0.85 -10.38
N GLU A 139 19.87 -1.27 -9.29
CA GLU A 139 19.11 -2.51 -9.24
C GLU A 139 17.88 -2.44 -10.14
N TRP A 140 17.12 -1.35 -10.09
CA TRP A 140 15.93 -1.17 -10.92
C TRP A 140 16.25 -1.15 -12.40
N ARG A 141 17.31 -0.44 -12.82
CA ARG A 141 17.78 -0.44 -14.21
C ARG A 141 18.10 -1.83 -14.74
N ARG A 142 18.63 -2.72 -13.88
CA ARG A 142 18.93 -4.11 -14.23
C ARG A 142 17.69 -5.02 -14.18
N ALA A 143 16.72 -4.72 -13.34
CA ALA A 143 15.51 -5.52 -13.17
C ALA A 143 14.43 -5.26 -14.23
N ILE A 144 14.43 -4.07 -14.84
CA ILE A 144 13.40 -3.67 -15.81
C ILE A 144 13.67 -4.25 -17.19
N HIS A 145 12.79 -5.18 -17.58
CA HIS A 145 12.77 -5.79 -18.92
C HIS A 145 11.45 -5.52 -19.68
N SER A 146 10.40 -5.11 -18.96
CA SER A 146 9.07 -4.82 -19.51
C SER A 146 8.95 -3.33 -19.87
N PRO A 147 8.33 -2.98 -21.01
CA PRO A 147 8.02 -1.58 -21.34
C PRO A 147 6.92 -0.98 -20.45
N ASN A 148 6.24 -1.79 -19.64
CA ASN A 148 5.18 -1.32 -18.73
C ASN A 148 5.65 -1.18 -17.28
N LEU A 149 6.94 -1.40 -17.01
CA LEU A 149 7.55 -1.18 -15.71
C LEU A 149 8.51 0.01 -15.77
N SER A 150 8.37 0.94 -14.83
CA SER A 150 9.19 2.14 -14.71
C SER A 150 9.49 2.46 -13.25
N TYR A 151 10.26 3.50 -12.97
CA TYR A 151 10.65 3.91 -11.62
C TYR A 151 10.85 5.42 -11.52
N ILE A 152 10.83 5.94 -10.30
CA ILE A 152 11.13 7.33 -9.95
C ILE A 152 12.51 7.39 -9.29
N GLU A 153 13.45 8.12 -9.87
CA GLU A 153 14.83 8.22 -9.37
C GLU A 153 14.93 9.07 -8.09
N GLN A 154 13.97 9.96 -7.88
CA GLN A 154 13.91 10.85 -6.73
C GLN A 154 13.36 10.13 -5.50
N SER A 155 13.80 10.57 -4.32
CA SER A 155 13.27 10.12 -3.04
C SER A 155 11.77 10.46 -2.93
N VAL A 156 10.96 9.47 -2.56
CA VAL A 156 9.52 9.66 -2.33
C VAL A 156 9.14 9.08 -0.97
N ASP A 157 8.69 9.96 -0.08
CA ASP A 157 8.08 9.56 1.18
C ASP A 157 6.66 9.04 0.94
N ALA A 158 6.41 7.77 1.25
CA ALA A 158 5.11 7.15 1.12
C ALA A 158 4.03 7.83 2.00
N ALA A 159 4.43 8.39 3.16
CA ALA A 159 3.54 9.10 4.07
C ALA A 159 3.20 10.51 3.60
N ASN A 160 3.97 11.07 2.67
CA ASN A 160 3.77 12.41 2.12
C ASN A 160 4.08 12.45 0.61
N ALA A 161 3.46 11.55 -0.15
CA ALA A 161 3.74 11.45 -1.58
C ALA A 161 3.30 12.75 -2.31
N PRO A 162 4.16 13.34 -3.17
CA PRO A 162 3.86 14.61 -3.83
C PRO A 162 2.61 14.54 -4.72
N ARG A 163 1.73 15.55 -4.64
CA ARG A 163 0.46 15.55 -5.39
C ARG A 163 0.67 15.67 -6.90
N ASP A 164 1.68 16.43 -7.30
CA ASP A 164 2.13 16.59 -8.69
C ASP A 164 2.65 15.27 -9.26
N LEU A 165 3.43 14.49 -8.49
CA LEU A 165 3.86 13.15 -8.87
C LEU A 165 2.64 12.26 -9.23
N ILE A 166 1.66 12.20 -8.34
CA ILE A 166 0.44 11.40 -8.54
C ILE A 166 -0.37 11.90 -9.76
N ALA A 167 -0.46 13.22 -9.95
CA ALA A 167 -1.15 13.83 -11.08
C ALA A 167 -0.49 13.49 -12.43
N ARG A 168 0.84 13.50 -12.51
CA ARG A 168 1.58 13.11 -13.73
C ARG A 168 1.36 11.64 -14.08
N MET A 169 1.40 10.74 -13.08
CA MET A 169 1.13 9.32 -13.28
C MET A 169 -0.29 9.07 -13.81
N ARG A 170 -1.27 9.83 -13.29
CA ARG A 170 -2.65 9.85 -13.78
C ARG A 170 -2.73 10.28 -15.26
N ASN A 171 -1.94 11.27 -15.67
CA ASN A 171 -1.93 11.77 -17.05
C ASN A 171 -1.07 10.91 -18.00
N GLY A 172 -0.35 9.92 -17.47
CA GLY A 172 0.54 9.06 -18.25
C GLY A 172 1.84 9.72 -18.68
N GLU A 173 2.23 10.79 -17.98
CA GLU A 173 3.51 11.48 -18.10
C GLU A 173 4.51 10.77 -17.17
N ALA A 174 5.51 10.12 -17.76
CA ALA A 174 6.65 9.61 -17.02
C ALA A 174 7.66 10.74 -16.84
N ASP A 175 8.30 10.83 -15.67
CA ASP A 175 9.26 11.85 -15.28
C ASP A 175 10.16 12.35 -16.43
N GLU A 176 9.92 13.58 -16.87
CA GLU A 176 11.00 14.50 -17.18
C GLU A 176 11.45 15.04 -15.81
N ALA A 177 12.66 14.68 -15.37
CA ALA A 177 13.24 15.20 -14.15
C ALA A 177 13.32 16.74 -14.25
N GLY A 178 12.39 17.43 -13.59
CA GLY A 178 12.52 18.86 -13.32
C GLY A 178 13.68 19.07 -12.34
N GLU A 179 14.52 20.06 -12.62
CA GLU A 179 15.78 20.35 -11.91
C GLU A 179 15.61 20.82 -10.44
N ASP A 180 14.40 20.83 -9.89
CA ASP A 180 14.12 21.39 -8.56
C ASP A 180 13.89 20.27 -7.53
N GLY A 181 14.97 19.88 -6.84
CA GLY A 181 14.94 18.88 -5.77
C GLY A 181 14.08 19.31 -4.58
N TYR A 182 13.08 18.50 -4.23
CA TYR A 182 12.29 18.65 -3.01
C TYR A 182 13.11 18.17 -1.79
N GLN A 183 13.43 19.07 -0.87
CA GLN A 183 13.97 18.75 0.45
C GLN A 183 12.79 18.58 1.43
N GLY A 184 12.47 17.34 1.80
CA GLY A 184 11.47 17.04 2.82
C GLY A 184 12.04 17.17 4.23
N ASP A 185 11.41 17.98 5.08
CA ASP A 185 11.71 18.10 6.51
C ASP A 185 10.93 17.05 7.33
N GLY A 186 11.64 16.17 8.04
CA GLY A 186 11.03 15.26 9.02
C GLY A 186 11.96 14.14 9.51
N PRO A 187 12.64 14.27 10.66
CA PRO A 187 13.69 13.32 11.08
C PRO A 187 13.20 11.99 11.67
N ALA A 188 11.90 11.82 11.98
CA ALA A 188 11.41 10.63 12.69
C ALA A 188 10.87 9.51 11.76
N ALA A 189 10.18 9.87 10.67
CA ALA A 189 9.75 8.90 9.65
C ALA A 189 10.91 8.51 8.71
N ALA A 190 11.87 9.42 8.52
CA ALA A 190 13.07 9.22 7.71
C ALA A 190 13.97 8.08 8.21
N ALA A 191 14.03 7.83 9.52
CA ALA A 191 14.85 6.76 10.09
C ALA A 191 14.24 5.35 9.87
N ALA A 192 12.90 5.24 9.81
CA ALA A 192 12.21 3.96 9.63
C ALA A 192 12.19 3.48 8.17
N ALA A 193 12.25 4.39 7.21
CA ALA A 193 12.32 4.07 5.78
C ALA A 193 13.76 4.05 5.23
N ALA A 194 14.72 4.77 5.84
CA ALA A 194 16.16 4.57 5.62
C ALA A 194 16.63 3.16 5.99
N ALA A 195 15.91 2.57 6.94
CA ALA A 195 16.07 1.21 7.38
C ALA A 195 15.72 0.20 6.28
N ALA A 196 14.53 0.35 5.66
CA ALA A 196 14.05 -0.53 4.59
C ALA A 196 14.89 -0.48 3.30
N ALA A 197 15.67 0.59 3.09
CA ALA A 197 16.34 0.89 1.81
C ALA A 197 17.88 0.86 1.85
N GLY A 198 18.48 0.39 2.94
CA GLY A 198 19.59 -0.55 2.87
C GLY A 198 20.82 -0.38 1.94
N ALA A 199 21.22 0.81 1.51
CA ALA A 199 22.37 0.93 0.60
C ALA A 199 23.73 0.82 1.32
N GLY A 200 24.66 0.13 0.65
CA GLY A 200 26.09 0.34 0.82
C GLY A 200 26.91 -0.65 0.01
N ALA A 201 27.66 -0.11 -0.93
CA ALA A 201 29.12 -0.09 -0.88
C ALA A 201 29.58 0.92 -1.95
N GLY A 202 30.65 1.65 -1.64
CA GLY A 202 31.15 2.75 -2.45
C GLY A 202 31.58 2.34 -3.87
N ALA A 203 31.33 3.25 -4.80
CA ALA A 203 32.10 3.41 -6.01
C ALA A 203 32.59 4.85 -6.04
N GLU A 204 33.89 5.01 -6.29
CA GLU A 204 34.57 6.29 -6.41
C GLU A 204 33.86 7.21 -7.40
N SER A 205 33.89 8.51 -7.09
CA SER A 205 33.36 9.58 -7.92
C SER A 205 34.13 9.69 -9.25
N GLY A 206 33.66 8.97 -10.27
CA GLY A 206 34.03 9.19 -11.66
C GLY A 206 32.87 9.86 -12.38
N GLY A 207 33.01 11.16 -12.69
CA GLY A 207 32.00 11.93 -13.40
C GLY A 207 31.69 11.34 -14.77
N ALA A 208 30.54 10.68 -14.89
CA ALA A 208 29.94 10.32 -16.17
C ALA A 208 28.46 10.72 -16.13
N LYS A 209 28.08 11.66 -17.00
CA LYS A 209 26.68 12.00 -17.27
C LYS A 209 25.99 10.75 -17.81
N VAL A 210 25.03 10.19 -17.08
CA VAL A 210 24.27 9.01 -17.52
C VAL A 210 22.89 9.43 -18.02
N ALA A 211 22.61 9.03 -19.25
CA ALA A 211 21.39 9.31 -19.98
C ALA A 211 20.19 8.54 -19.41
N VAL A 212 19.09 9.28 -19.22
CA VAL A 212 17.74 8.77 -18.98
C VAL A 212 17.34 7.85 -20.13
N LYS A 213 16.75 6.69 -19.84
CA LYS A 213 16.05 5.90 -20.85
C LYS A 213 14.59 6.38 -20.87
N PRO A 214 14.15 7.18 -21.85
CA PRO A 214 12.79 7.67 -21.88
C PRO A 214 11.85 6.50 -22.15
N VAL A 215 10.68 6.51 -21.50
CA VAL A 215 9.52 5.76 -21.97
C VAL A 215 9.30 6.14 -23.44
N PRO A 216 9.08 5.19 -24.38
CA PRO A 216 8.74 5.56 -25.74
C PRO A 216 7.51 6.48 -25.72
N ARG A 217 7.69 7.71 -26.20
CA ARG A 217 6.63 8.71 -26.35
C ARG A 217 5.55 8.15 -27.28
N GLY A 218 4.49 7.61 -26.69
CA GLY A 218 3.20 7.53 -27.37
C GLY A 218 2.57 8.91 -27.36
N GLY A 219 2.97 9.77 -28.31
CA GLY A 219 2.37 11.08 -28.52
C GLY A 219 0.85 10.96 -28.67
N GLY A 220 0.12 11.71 -27.86
CA GLY A 220 -1.34 11.70 -27.87
C GLY A 220 -1.89 12.64 -26.83
N THR A 221 -2.01 13.92 -27.18
CA THR A 221 -2.93 14.85 -26.53
C THR A 221 -4.35 14.30 -26.70
N GLY A 222 -4.92 13.73 -25.63
CA GLY A 222 -6.25 13.10 -25.65
C GLY A 222 -6.37 11.73 -24.96
N ARG A 223 -5.43 11.31 -24.11
CA ARG A 223 -5.61 10.10 -23.28
C ARG A 223 -6.48 10.43 -22.07
N GLU A 224 -7.52 9.61 -21.86
CA GLU A 224 -8.27 9.67 -20.61
C GLU A 224 -7.33 9.42 -19.41
N PRO A 225 -7.48 10.19 -18.33
CA PRO A 225 -6.65 10.04 -17.14
C PRO A 225 -6.83 8.65 -16.53
N LYS A 226 -5.73 7.99 -16.18
CA LYS A 226 -5.72 6.70 -15.49
C LYS A 226 -6.10 6.87 -14.01
N LYS A 227 -6.70 5.84 -13.42
CA LYS A 227 -6.85 5.76 -11.97
C LYS A 227 -5.51 5.42 -11.32
N VAL A 228 -5.28 5.83 -10.07
CA VAL A 228 -4.01 5.54 -9.37
C VAL A 228 -4.24 4.50 -8.29
N PHE A 229 -3.50 3.39 -8.36
CA PHE A 229 -3.48 2.33 -7.35
C PHE A 229 -2.14 2.39 -6.61
N ARG A 230 -2.16 2.64 -5.29
CA ARG A 230 -0.96 2.55 -4.46
C ARG A 230 -0.78 1.13 -3.96
N LEU A 231 0.41 0.57 -4.18
CA LEU A 231 0.76 -0.78 -3.81
C LEU A 231 1.84 -0.74 -2.72
N PHE A 232 1.66 -1.54 -1.68
CA PHE A 232 2.66 -1.82 -0.65
C PHE A 232 2.85 -3.34 -0.57
N SER A 233 4.04 -3.80 -0.92
CA SER A 233 4.39 -5.22 -0.94
C SER A 233 5.42 -5.51 0.17
N LEU A 234 4.99 -6.16 1.25
CA LEU A 234 5.83 -6.44 2.43
C LEU A 234 6.47 -5.20 3.06
N ALA A 235 5.76 -4.08 3.11
CA ALA A 235 6.33 -2.80 3.54
C ALA A 235 5.49 -2.03 4.58
N PHE A 236 4.19 -2.29 4.66
CA PHE A 236 3.30 -1.43 5.44
C PHE A 236 3.51 -1.57 6.96
N HIS A 237 4.05 -2.71 7.40
CA HIS A 237 4.41 -2.95 8.79
C HIS A 237 5.56 -2.05 9.31
N HIS A 238 6.38 -1.46 8.43
CA HIS A 238 7.47 -0.58 8.86
C HIS A 238 6.95 0.71 9.53
N PHE A 239 5.81 1.21 9.08
CA PHE A 239 5.25 2.48 9.53
C PHE A 239 4.62 2.38 10.92
N ASP A 240 4.86 3.37 11.78
CA ASP A 240 4.09 3.55 13.02
C ASP A 240 2.65 4.01 12.73
N ASP A 241 1.83 4.21 13.76
CA ASP A 241 0.42 4.56 13.56
C ASP A 241 0.25 5.99 12.98
N GLY A 242 1.18 6.90 13.27
CA GLY A 242 1.16 8.25 12.72
C GLY A 242 1.48 8.25 11.23
N ALA A 243 2.58 7.60 10.84
CA ALA A 243 2.97 7.46 9.44
C ALA A 243 1.94 6.65 8.63
N ALA A 244 1.40 5.57 9.19
CA ALA A 244 0.33 4.81 8.55
C ALA A 244 -0.92 5.67 8.32
N ARG A 245 -1.30 6.51 9.29
CA ARG A 245 -2.41 7.46 9.14
C ARG A 245 -2.13 8.46 8.00
N ASN A 246 -0.92 9.02 7.95
CA ASN A 246 -0.53 9.96 6.90
C ASN A 246 -0.56 9.31 5.51
N ILE A 247 -0.09 8.05 5.38
CA ILE A 247 -0.20 7.27 4.14
C ILE A 247 -1.67 7.15 3.73
N LEU A 248 -2.56 6.77 4.65
CA LEU A 248 -3.99 6.59 4.34
C LEU A 248 -4.65 7.91 3.95
N GLU A 249 -4.41 9.01 4.68
CA GLU A 249 -4.92 10.33 4.36
C GLU A 249 -4.45 10.81 2.98
N ASN A 250 -3.14 10.77 2.73
CA ASN A 250 -2.55 11.15 1.45
C ASN A 250 -3.07 10.28 0.30
N THR A 251 -3.33 8.99 0.55
CA THR A 251 -3.95 8.08 -0.43
C THR A 251 -5.39 8.47 -0.75
N MET A 252 -6.21 8.76 0.26
CA MET A 252 -7.61 9.13 0.07
C MET A 252 -7.79 10.42 -0.73
N GLU A 253 -6.85 11.35 -0.57
CA GLU A 253 -6.85 12.65 -1.26
C GLU A 253 -6.40 12.55 -2.72
N THR A 254 -5.41 11.70 -3.02
CA THR A 254 -4.69 11.77 -4.31
C THR A 254 -4.95 10.58 -5.22
N SER A 255 -5.38 9.45 -4.67
CA SER A 255 -5.41 8.15 -5.36
C SER A 255 -6.82 7.55 -5.37
N ASP A 256 -6.97 6.46 -6.10
CA ASP A 256 -8.27 5.80 -6.34
C ASP A 256 -8.32 4.39 -5.75
N ALA A 257 -7.18 3.82 -5.35
CA ALA A 257 -7.12 2.55 -4.66
C ALA A 257 -5.82 2.41 -3.85
N LEU A 258 -5.87 1.56 -2.83
CA LEU A 258 -4.74 1.13 -2.01
C LEU A 258 -4.73 -0.40 -1.95
N GLY A 259 -3.56 -1.02 -2.08
CA GLY A 259 -3.35 -2.44 -1.83
C GLY A 259 -2.17 -2.65 -0.89
N ILE A 260 -2.41 -3.36 0.20
CA ILE A 260 -1.39 -3.77 1.17
C ILE A 260 -1.32 -5.29 1.15
N PHE A 261 -0.13 -5.84 0.92
CA PHE A 261 0.11 -7.28 0.86
C PHE A 261 1.26 -7.65 1.80
N GLU A 262 0.97 -8.49 2.78
CA GLU A 262 1.92 -8.91 3.84
C GLU A 262 2.03 -10.44 3.87
N LEU A 263 3.24 -10.98 3.97
CA LEU A 263 3.47 -12.44 4.10
C LEU A 263 3.55 -12.90 5.56
N GLN A 264 3.38 -11.97 6.49
CA GLN A 264 3.51 -12.18 7.92
C GLN A 264 2.23 -11.76 8.62
N ASP A 265 1.89 -12.44 9.70
CA ASP A 265 0.78 -12.08 10.57
C ASP A 265 1.11 -12.38 12.04
N ARG A 266 0.26 -11.88 12.94
CA ARG A 266 0.37 -12.10 14.39
C ARG A 266 -0.33 -13.38 14.84
N THR A 267 -0.39 -14.41 14.00
CA THR A 267 -0.90 -15.73 14.41
C THR A 267 0.27 -16.65 14.79
N LEU A 268 -0.02 -17.73 15.52
CA LEU A 268 1.01 -18.71 15.86
C LEU A 268 1.68 -19.30 14.61
N LEU A 269 0.93 -19.53 13.54
CA LEU A 269 1.48 -20.00 12.26
C LEU A 269 2.31 -18.93 11.55
N GLY A 270 1.92 -17.66 11.69
CA GLY A 270 2.72 -16.52 11.26
C GLY A 270 4.14 -16.54 11.83
N PHE A 271 4.30 -16.85 13.12
CA PHE A 271 5.63 -16.95 13.75
C PHE A 271 6.40 -18.22 13.35
N VAL A 272 5.72 -19.29 12.97
CA VAL A 272 6.37 -20.52 12.46
C VAL A 272 6.93 -20.31 11.06
N THR A 273 6.31 -19.46 10.25
CA THR A 273 6.68 -19.26 8.84
C THR A 273 8.12 -18.75 8.67
N PRO A 274 8.61 -17.71 9.38
CA PRO A 274 10.02 -17.31 9.35
C PRO A 274 10.98 -18.44 9.71
N ALA A 275 10.65 -19.28 10.71
CA ALA A 275 11.50 -20.40 11.09
C ALA A 275 11.60 -21.46 9.97
N VAL A 276 10.48 -21.79 9.32
CA VAL A 276 10.48 -22.67 8.14
C VAL A 276 11.29 -22.05 7.00
N PHE A 277 11.19 -20.73 6.80
CA PHE A 277 12.00 -20.03 5.81
C PHE A 277 13.51 -20.11 6.13
N GLY A 278 13.91 -19.92 7.39
CA GLY A 278 15.29 -20.10 7.84
C GLY A 278 15.83 -21.51 7.57
N VAL A 279 15.05 -22.54 7.86
CA VAL A 279 15.39 -23.93 7.53
C VAL A 279 15.51 -24.11 6.01
N GLY A 280 14.59 -23.53 5.24
CA GLY A 280 14.62 -23.55 3.78
C GLY A 280 15.88 -22.90 3.21
N ILE A 281 16.34 -21.79 3.79
CA ILE A 281 17.60 -21.15 3.43
C ILE A 281 18.75 -22.11 3.69
N MET A 282 18.83 -22.71 4.87
CA MET A 282 19.91 -23.67 5.17
C MET A 282 19.90 -24.87 4.20
N ALA A 283 18.72 -25.35 3.80
CA ALA A 283 18.59 -26.50 2.91
C ALA A 283 18.90 -26.17 1.43
N MET A 284 18.50 -24.99 0.95
CA MET A 284 18.53 -24.64 -0.48
C MET A 284 19.68 -23.70 -0.87
N SER A 285 20.42 -23.14 0.10
CA SER A 285 21.46 -22.15 -0.19
C SER A 285 22.55 -22.67 -1.13
N TRP A 286 22.95 -23.94 -1.04
CA TRP A 286 23.94 -24.53 -1.96
C TRP A 286 23.49 -24.45 -3.42
N TYR A 287 22.23 -24.78 -3.70
CA TYR A 287 21.64 -24.73 -5.04
C TYR A 287 21.62 -23.29 -5.55
N TYR A 288 21.19 -22.35 -4.71
CA TYR A 288 21.07 -20.95 -5.08
C TYR A 288 22.41 -20.23 -5.22
N ALA A 289 23.41 -20.58 -4.40
CA ALA A 289 24.77 -20.08 -4.55
C ALA A 289 25.37 -20.52 -5.89
N TRP A 290 25.06 -21.74 -6.34
CA TRP A 290 25.47 -22.25 -7.64
C TRP A 290 24.76 -21.54 -8.79
N VAL A 291 23.42 -21.55 -8.80
CA VAL A 291 22.64 -21.01 -9.94
C VAL A 291 22.84 -19.50 -10.12
N TRP A 292 23.12 -18.78 -9.03
CA TRP A 292 23.20 -17.32 -9.05
C TRP A 292 24.59 -16.76 -8.76
N GLY A 293 25.62 -17.61 -8.77
CA GLY A 293 27.01 -17.16 -8.66
C GLY A 293 27.32 -16.40 -7.36
N THR A 294 26.72 -16.81 -6.24
CA THR A 294 26.91 -16.17 -4.92
C THR A 294 27.48 -17.14 -3.88
N PRO A 295 28.65 -17.76 -4.13
CA PRO A 295 29.24 -18.73 -3.20
C PRO A 295 29.55 -18.14 -1.82
N MET A 296 29.81 -16.83 -1.74
CA MET A 296 30.07 -16.15 -0.46
C MET A 296 28.86 -16.18 0.49
N ALA A 297 27.63 -16.30 -0.04
CA ALA A 297 26.46 -16.46 0.80
C ALA A 297 26.54 -17.74 1.66
N LEU A 298 27.19 -18.81 1.16
CA LEU A 298 27.33 -20.08 1.89
C LEU A 298 28.15 -19.92 3.17
N PHE A 299 29.15 -19.04 3.18
CA PHE A 299 29.91 -18.72 4.38
C PHE A 299 28.99 -18.16 5.47
N PHE A 300 28.12 -17.22 5.11
CA PHE A 300 27.18 -16.58 6.04
C PHE A 300 25.90 -17.40 6.34
N VAL A 301 25.75 -18.55 5.69
CA VAL A 301 24.68 -19.52 5.98
C VAL A 301 25.19 -20.64 6.87
N TYR A 302 26.39 -21.17 6.61
CA TYR A 302 26.89 -22.39 7.27
C TYR A 302 28.02 -22.16 8.27
N ALA A 303 28.99 -21.28 7.97
CA ALA A 303 30.14 -21.07 8.86
C ALA A 303 29.80 -20.07 9.97
N VAL A 304 29.19 -18.95 9.59
CA VAL A 304 28.71 -17.92 10.52
C VAL A 304 27.27 -17.61 10.12
N PRO A 305 26.25 -18.26 10.72
CA PRO A 305 24.87 -18.30 10.22
C PRO A 305 24.09 -16.98 10.40
N ILE A 306 24.68 -15.86 9.98
CA ILE A 306 24.12 -14.51 10.06
C ILE A 306 22.87 -14.41 9.17
N LEU A 307 22.92 -14.94 7.94
CA LEU A 307 21.79 -14.82 7.02
C LEU A 307 20.52 -15.52 7.52
N PRO A 308 20.53 -16.81 7.89
CA PRO A 308 19.33 -17.45 8.43
C PRO A 308 18.92 -16.81 9.77
N PHE A 309 19.85 -16.40 10.63
CA PHE A 309 19.51 -15.73 11.89
C PHE A 309 18.77 -14.41 11.66
N VAL A 310 19.33 -13.50 10.85
CA VAL A 310 18.75 -12.18 10.57
C VAL A 310 17.40 -12.33 9.87
N LEU A 311 17.29 -13.21 8.87
CA LEU A 311 16.03 -13.40 8.14
C LEU A 311 14.91 -13.98 9.03
N VAL A 312 15.25 -14.89 9.96
CA VAL A 312 14.28 -15.40 10.93
C VAL A 312 13.91 -14.32 11.94
N PHE A 313 14.91 -13.64 12.54
CA PHE A 313 14.68 -12.61 13.53
C PHE A 313 13.83 -11.48 12.97
N ASP A 314 14.25 -10.90 11.84
CA ASP A 314 13.50 -9.83 11.19
C ASP A 314 12.12 -10.33 10.78
N GLY A 315 12.00 -11.56 10.26
CA GLY A 315 10.70 -12.18 9.96
C GLY A 315 9.76 -12.28 11.17
N LEU A 316 10.28 -12.53 12.37
CA LEU A 316 9.49 -12.51 13.61
C LEU A 316 9.11 -11.07 14.01
N ILE A 317 10.03 -10.12 13.86
CA ILE A 317 9.79 -8.72 14.16
C ILE A 317 8.75 -8.13 13.22
N SER A 318 8.84 -8.35 11.90
CA SER A 318 7.83 -7.83 10.99
C SER A 318 6.48 -8.50 11.21
N ALA A 319 6.41 -9.78 11.62
CA ALA A 319 5.17 -10.39 12.09
C ALA A 319 4.56 -9.62 13.28
N LEU A 320 5.34 -9.24 14.29
CA LEU A 320 4.89 -8.42 15.43
C LEU A 320 4.47 -7.00 15.02
N ARG A 321 5.05 -6.46 13.94
CA ARG A 321 4.75 -5.13 13.40
C ARG A 321 3.57 -5.15 12.42
N THR A 322 3.15 -6.30 11.90
CA THR A 322 2.07 -6.36 10.90
C THR A 322 0.71 -5.99 11.50
N ARG A 323 0.03 -5.05 10.85
CA ARG A 323 -1.33 -4.64 11.20
C ARG A 323 -2.35 -5.65 10.71
N THR A 324 -3.38 -5.89 11.50
CA THR A 324 -4.53 -6.68 11.05
C THR A 324 -5.44 -5.86 10.13
N PRO A 325 -6.27 -6.50 9.28
CA PRO A 325 -7.25 -5.77 8.48
C PRO A 325 -8.15 -4.84 9.29
N GLN A 326 -8.53 -5.25 10.50
CA GLN A 326 -9.37 -4.45 11.40
C GLN A 326 -8.63 -3.25 11.99
N GLU A 327 -7.32 -3.34 12.19
CA GLU A 327 -6.51 -2.19 12.61
C GLU A 327 -6.37 -1.17 11.47
N VAL A 328 -6.12 -1.63 10.24
CA VAL A 328 -6.08 -0.74 9.07
C VAL A 328 -7.44 -0.10 8.81
N GLU A 329 -8.52 -0.86 8.91
CA GLU A 329 -9.88 -0.32 8.78
C GLU A 329 -10.19 0.74 9.85
N ARG A 330 -9.77 0.51 11.10
CA ARG A 330 -9.92 1.51 12.17
C ARG A 330 -9.13 2.80 11.85
N LEU A 331 -7.89 2.68 11.41
CA LEU A 331 -7.09 3.85 11.00
C LEU A 331 -7.79 4.60 9.87
N LEU A 332 -8.22 3.89 8.82
CA LEU A 332 -8.93 4.50 7.69
C LEU A 332 -10.20 5.25 8.14
N ARG A 333 -11.01 4.66 9.01
CA ARG A 333 -12.21 5.31 9.58
C ARG A 333 -11.87 6.57 10.36
N THR A 334 -10.77 6.59 11.11
CA THR A 334 -10.34 7.81 11.82
C THR A 334 -9.94 8.92 10.85
N CYS A 335 -9.28 8.58 9.75
CA CYS A 335 -8.94 9.53 8.68
C CYS A 335 -10.19 10.08 7.98
N GLN A 336 -11.19 9.23 7.74
CA GLN A 336 -12.47 9.65 7.14
C GLN A 336 -13.30 10.56 8.06
N ALA A 337 -13.22 10.36 9.38
CA ALA A 337 -13.92 11.21 10.34
C ALA A 337 -13.25 12.57 10.53
N SER A 338 -11.93 12.66 10.33
CA SER A 338 -11.18 13.92 10.45
C SER A 338 -11.08 14.69 9.13
N GLY A 339 -11.17 14.01 7.98
CA GLY A 339 -11.01 14.61 6.66
C GLY A 339 -12.33 15.05 6.01
N ASP A 340 -12.29 16.14 5.26
CA ASP A 340 -13.38 16.61 4.39
C ASP A 340 -13.39 15.80 3.06
N VAL A 341 -13.46 14.47 3.16
CA VAL A 341 -13.35 13.58 2.00
C VAL A 341 -14.75 13.20 1.53
N ASP A 342 -15.16 13.70 0.37
CA ASP A 342 -16.45 13.42 -0.29
C ASP A 342 -16.72 11.91 -0.55
N ARG A 343 -15.68 11.05 -0.49
CA ARG A 343 -15.72 9.63 -0.86
C ARG A 343 -15.68 8.74 0.38
N THR A 344 -16.68 7.89 0.55
CA THR A 344 -16.63 6.79 1.53
C THR A 344 -15.79 5.65 0.97
N TRP A 345 -14.77 5.18 1.68
CA TRP A 345 -13.93 4.05 1.28
C TRP A 345 -14.46 2.72 1.82
N GLU A 346 -14.37 1.68 1.00
CA GLU A 346 -14.63 0.28 1.34
C GLU A 346 -13.29 -0.43 1.56
N VAL A 347 -13.19 -1.21 2.63
CA VAL A 347 -12.04 -2.08 2.90
C VAL A 347 -12.43 -3.52 2.57
N ARG A 348 -11.69 -4.14 1.65
CA ARG A 348 -11.78 -5.56 1.33
C ARG A 348 -10.50 -6.23 1.85
N SER A 349 -10.62 -7.39 2.47
CA SER A 349 -9.46 -8.10 3.00
C SER A 349 -9.65 -9.61 2.97
N GLY A 350 -8.55 -10.33 2.94
CA GLY A 350 -8.54 -11.79 3.03
C GLY A 350 -7.14 -12.35 3.21
N GLN A 351 -7.05 -13.67 3.12
CA GLN A 351 -5.78 -14.39 3.21
C GLN A 351 -5.71 -15.49 2.16
N GLU A 352 -4.50 -15.76 1.66
CA GLU A 352 -4.20 -16.82 0.71
C GLU A 352 -2.96 -17.59 1.16
N MET A 353 -3.04 -18.91 1.20
CA MET A 353 -1.89 -19.72 1.58
C MET A 353 -0.82 -19.67 0.48
N PHE A 354 0.35 -19.13 0.81
CA PHE A 354 1.50 -19.09 -0.10
C PHE A 354 2.52 -20.19 0.19
N LEU A 355 2.54 -20.76 1.40
CA LEU A 355 3.45 -21.83 1.80
C LEU A 355 2.74 -22.84 2.69
N TRP A 356 2.49 -24.05 2.18
CA TRP A 356 1.83 -25.09 2.95
C TRP A 356 2.75 -25.65 4.06
N PRO A 357 2.24 -25.89 5.29
CA PRO A 357 0.89 -25.59 5.81
C PRO A 357 0.79 -24.26 6.59
N VAL A 358 1.88 -23.47 6.66
CA VAL A 358 2.03 -22.42 7.68
C VAL A 358 1.95 -20.98 7.18
N GLY A 359 2.28 -20.73 5.91
CA GLY A 359 2.46 -19.38 5.37
C GLY A 359 1.22 -18.88 4.63
N PHE A 360 0.67 -17.77 5.12
CA PHE A 360 -0.49 -17.08 4.57
C PHE A 360 -0.12 -15.64 4.21
N MET A 361 -0.46 -15.23 2.99
CA MET A 361 -0.39 -13.86 2.53
C MET A 361 -1.70 -13.18 2.90
N HIS A 362 -1.62 -12.15 3.73
CA HIS A 362 -2.75 -11.30 4.06
C HIS A 362 -2.77 -10.12 3.11
N TRP A 363 -3.96 -9.83 2.59
CA TRP A 363 -4.16 -8.73 1.65
C TRP A 363 -5.28 -7.83 2.12
N ILE A 364 -5.11 -6.54 1.89
CA ILE A 364 -6.09 -5.49 2.16
C ILE A 364 -6.14 -4.61 0.90
N ILE A 365 -7.33 -4.47 0.31
CA ILE A 365 -7.57 -3.56 -0.81
C ILE A 365 -8.63 -2.56 -0.39
N CYS A 366 -8.29 -1.27 -0.44
CA CYS A 366 -9.21 -0.18 -0.17
C CYS A 366 -9.58 0.50 -1.49
N VAL A 367 -10.87 0.68 -1.72
CA VAL A 367 -11.42 1.39 -2.89
C VAL A 367 -12.54 2.33 -2.46
N PRO A 368 -12.73 3.49 -3.11
CA PRO A 368 -13.89 4.33 -2.85
C PRO A 368 -15.16 3.56 -3.23
N ARG A 369 -16.19 3.63 -2.37
CA ARG A 369 -17.54 3.21 -2.73
C ARG A 369 -18.07 4.17 -3.78
N ASP A 370 -18.65 3.61 -4.84
CA ASP A 370 -19.47 4.41 -5.74
C ASP A 370 -20.60 5.09 -4.93
N PRO A 371 -20.90 6.36 -5.19
CA PRO A 371 -22.07 6.99 -4.60
C PRO A 371 -23.31 6.14 -4.90
N LEU A 372 -24.13 5.87 -3.89
CA LEU A 372 -25.44 5.25 -4.10
C LEU A 372 -26.17 6.04 -5.20
N PRO A 373 -26.71 5.38 -6.25
CA PRO A 373 -27.47 6.06 -7.28
C PRO A 373 -28.66 6.77 -6.63
N GLY A 374 -28.57 8.09 -6.48
CA GLY A 374 -29.59 8.91 -5.80
C GLY A 374 -29.08 10.12 -5.02
N THR A 375 -27.79 10.21 -4.69
CA THR A 375 -27.23 11.43 -4.08
C THR A 375 -26.62 12.33 -5.15
N GLN A 376 -27.48 12.90 -6.00
CA GLN A 376 -27.07 14.09 -6.75
C GLN A 376 -26.79 15.20 -5.73
N LYS A 377 -25.54 15.69 -5.71
CA LYS A 377 -25.21 16.97 -5.05
C LYS A 377 -26.20 18.00 -5.57
N GLY A 378 -27.09 18.47 -4.69
CA GLY A 378 -28.03 19.53 -5.01
C GLY A 378 -27.27 20.70 -5.61
N GLN A 379 -27.62 21.07 -6.84
CA GLN A 379 -27.20 22.33 -7.43
C GLN A 379 -27.40 23.42 -6.38
N LYS A 380 -26.32 24.09 -5.98
CA LYS A 380 -26.42 25.37 -5.26
C LYS A 380 -27.16 26.32 -6.19
N GLY A 381 -28.47 26.44 -5.97
CA GLY A 381 -29.32 27.44 -6.58
C GLY A 381 -28.78 28.80 -6.21
N GLN A 382 -28.19 29.48 -7.19
CA GLN A 382 -27.78 30.87 -7.09
C GLN A 382 -29.06 31.72 -7.01
N LYS A 383 -29.52 32.01 -5.79
CA LYS A 383 -30.54 33.04 -5.53
C LYS A 383 -29.88 34.42 -5.64
N GLY A 384 -29.99 35.02 -6.82
CA GLY A 384 -29.93 36.47 -7.00
C GLY A 384 -31.36 37.03 -6.99
N GLN A 385 -31.80 37.55 -5.83
CA GLN A 385 -33.06 38.29 -5.71
C GLN A 385 -32.91 39.70 -6.31
N LYS A 386 -33.77 40.04 -7.27
CA LYS A 386 -34.38 41.38 -7.39
C LYS A 386 -35.89 41.15 -7.44
N GLY A 387 -36.59 41.53 -6.37
CA GLY A 387 -38.05 41.47 -6.33
C GLY A 387 -38.68 42.63 -7.11
N PRO A 388 -39.87 42.44 -7.72
CA PRO A 388 -40.69 43.56 -8.17
C PRO A 388 -41.62 44.05 -7.06
N THR A 389 -41.90 45.35 -7.11
CA THR A 389 -42.71 46.17 -6.19
C THR A 389 -44.21 45.85 -6.19
N PRO A 390 -44.95 46.27 -5.14
CA PRO A 390 -46.35 45.88 -4.94
C PRO A 390 -47.32 46.82 -5.68
N ALA A 391 -47.95 46.31 -6.72
CA ALA A 391 -49.24 46.79 -7.22
C ALA A 391 -49.90 45.66 -8.01
N GLU A 392 -51.22 45.56 -7.90
CA GLU A 392 -52.11 44.70 -8.71
C GLU A 392 -52.17 43.22 -8.33
N ALA A 393 -53.07 42.89 -7.39
CA ALA A 393 -54.18 41.95 -7.64
C ALA A 393 -54.91 41.64 -6.32
N GLN A 394 -55.92 42.45 -6.04
CA GLN A 394 -57.11 41.99 -5.31
C GLN A 394 -57.79 40.88 -6.13
N TRP A 395 -58.23 39.80 -5.47
CA TRP A 395 -59.64 39.39 -5.30
C TRP A 395 -59.82 37.86 -5.24
N MET A 396 -60.68 37.45 -4.29
CA MET A 396 -61.32 36.14 -4.05
C MET A 396 -60.41 34.99 -3.58
N GLY A 397 -60.72 34.21 -2.53
CA GLY A 397 -61.94 34.10 -1.74
C GLY A 397 -61.73 33.18 -0.53
N SER A 398 -62.64 33.35 0.42
CA SER A 398 -62.78 32.71 1.73
C SER A 398 -62.83 31.18 1.75
N SER A 399 -62.26 30.54 2.79
CA SER A 399 -63.02 29.79 3.82
C SER A 399 -62.11 29.09 4.85
N THR A 400 -62.36 29.44 6.12
CA THR A 400 -62.42 28.62 7.36
C THR A 400 -61.79 27.21 7.31
N THR A 401 -60.92 26.81 8.26
CA THR A 401 -61.31 26.12 9.52
C THR A 401 -60.13 26.05 10.53
N ARG A 402 -60.52 25.97 11.82
CA ARG A 402 -59.78 26.18 13.07
C ARG A 402 -58.87 25.02 13.56
N ARG A 403 -57.98 25.41 14.50
CA ARG A 403 -57.48 24.71 15.73
C ARG A 403 -56.43 23.60 15.51
N ALA A 404 -55.42 23.41 16.36
CA ALA A 404 -55.11 23.96 17.69
C ALA A 404 -53.59 24.02 17.94
N ALA A 405 -53.17 25.02 18.69
CA ALA A 405 -51.85 25.13 19.31
C ALA A 405 -51.88 24.50 20.70
N VAL A 406 -50.83 23.77 21.08
CA VAL A 406 -50.40 23.63 22.48
C VAL A 406 -48.90 23.85 22.52
N SER A 407 -48.52 24.68 23.49
CA SER A 407 -47.23 25.32 23.71
C SER A 407 -46.60 24.76 24.99
N ARG A 408 -45.29 25.03 25.12
CA ARG A 408 -44.44 25.08 26.34
C ARG A 408 -43.75 23.77 26.73
N ARG A 409 -42.57 23.81 27.35
CA ARG A 409 -41.48 24.81 27.49
C ARG A 409 -40.38 24.05 28.24
N VAL A 410 -39.14 24.40 27.90
CA VAL A 410 -37.87 24.21 28.61
C VAL A 410 -37.98 24.12 30.14
N GLU A 411 -37.22 23.20 30.73
CA GLU A 411 -36.60 23.42 32.04
C GLU A 411 -35.21 22.76 32.08
N THR A 412 -34.23 23.59 32.43
CA THR A 412 -32.84 23.30 32.78
C THR A 412 -32.76 22.93 34.24
N ASP A 413 -31.84 22.06 34.65
CA ASP A 413 -31.28 22.19 35.99
C ASP A 413 -29.83 21.70 36.09
N SER A 414 -29.08 22.42 36.93
CA SER A 414 -27.66 22.27 37.22
C SER A 414 -27.48 21.75 38.65
N ALA A 415 -26.44 20.96 38.92
CA ALA A 415 -25.89 20.82 40.28
C ALA A 415 -24.45 20.27 40.26
N GLU A 416 -23.53 21.05 40.84
CA GLU A 416 -22.21 20.65 41.36
C GLU A 416 -22.39 19.73 42.61
N THR A 417 -21.46 18.91 43.12
CA THR A 417 -20.13 19.24 43.67
C THR A 417 -19.42 17.97 44.21
N THR A 418 -18.10 18.10 44.45
CA THR A 418 -17.17 17.26 45.27
C THR A 418 -16.61 15.99 44.57
N GLY A 419 -15.32 15.65 44.57
CA GLY A 419 -14.12 16.15 45.25
C GLY A 419 -13.29 14.96 45.75
N ALA A 420 -12.19 14.59 45.06
CA ALA A 420 -11.14 13.72 45.61
C ALA A 420 -9.85 13.77 44.77
N GLN A 421 -8.75 14.15 45.42
CA GLN A 421 -7.37 14.08 44.95
C GLN A 421 -6.75 12.71 45.21
N SER A 422 -5.96 12.17 44.26
CA SER A 422 -4.80 11.29 44.53
C SER A 422 -3.85 11.32 43.33
N ARG A 423 -2.76 12.11 43.39
CA ARG A 423 -1.37 11.67 43.66
C ARG A 423 -0.82 10.64 42.65
N ASP A 424 0.03 11.13 41.76
CA ASP A 424 1.04 10.40 40.98
C ASP A 424 2.01 9.61 41.90
N PRO A 425 2.73 8.63 41.34
CA PRO A 425 4.13 8.92 41.06
C PRO A 425 4.64 8.46 39.68
N ALA A 426 5.47 9.33 39.11
CA ALA A 426 6.34 9.09 37.96
C ALA A 426 7.34 7.94 38.20
N ILE A 427 7.69 7.21 37.14
CA ILE A 427 8.84 6.28 37.07
C ILE A 427 9.60 6.58 35.76
N PRO A 428 10.96 6.55 35.77
CA PRO A 428 11.78 7.49 35.01
C PRO A 428 12.30 6.98 33.65
N SER A 429 12.56 7.97 32.80
CA SER A 429 13.39 7.91 31.59
C SER A 429 14.82 7.48 31.93
N TYR A 430 15.35 6.48 31.22
CA TYR A 430 16.78 6.15 31.20
C TYR A 430 17.37 6.54 29.84
N ALA A 431 18.18 7.60 29.86
CA ALA A 431 19.10 7.95 28.79
C ALA A 431 20.48 8.21 29.41
N ALA A 432 21.51 7.80 28.66
CA ALA A 432 22.92 8.15 28.78
C ALA A 432 23.73 7.57 29.96
N VAL A 433 24.61 6.62 29.63
CA VAL A 433 25.97 6.60 30.18
C VAL A 433 26.92 6.51 28.98
N ALA A 434 27.63 7.60 28.73
CA ALA A 434 28.87 7.64 27.98
C ALA A 434 30.00 8.00 28.97
N SER A 435 31.22 7.58 28.61
CA SER A 435 32.53 7.78 29.24
C SER A 435 32.83 7.01 30.54
N GLU A 436 33.69 5.99 30.45
CA GLU A 436 35.11 6.06 30.85
C GLU A 436 35.85 4.73 30.52
N SER A 437 37.17 4.86 30.32
CA SER A 437 38.22 3.87 29.94
C SER A 437 38.29 3.39 28.49
#